data_AF-A0A927XHZ3-F1
#
_entry.id   AF-A0A927XHZ3-F1
#
_cell.length_a   1.000
_cell.length_b   1.000
_cell.length_c   1.000
_cell.angle_alpha   90.00
_cell.angle_beta   90.00
_cell.angle_gamma   90.00
#
_symmetry.space_group_name_H-M   'P 1'
#
loop_
_entity.id
_entity.type
_entity.pdbx_description
1 polymer ?
#
loop_
_entity_poly.entity_id
_entity_poly.type
_entity_poly.pdbx_seq_one_letter_code
_entity_poly.pdbx_strand_id
1 'polypeptide(L)'
;MEKIYNFRDKNDLLEHIDKGKKSSYIREALETKLEIDKKAYASQLEIKSQIIKNYKQNIDDIEGYIHMLYNEQNNMERLSENLYRKLNENIKEYHMIKQLLEKKNNIEDQQDKREFETLEKTVTTLLRSRHDEDIKIDLGFFKHYGNFKSKLYFKQSLLSFIDRYIKEGEMFAGEYISSDDINYMKEIIKEYD
;
A
#
# COMPACT_ATOMS: atom_id res chain seq x y z
N MET A 1 42.55 19.34 81.40
CA MET A 1 42.78 20.80 81.23
C MET A 1 41.56 21.39 80.56
N GLU A 2 40.81 22.23 81.26
CA GLU A 2 39.75 23.02 80.65
C GLU A 2 40.38 24.14 79.81
N LYS A 3 39.94 24.29 78.56
CA LYS A 3 40.34 25.42 77.71
C LYS A 3 39.52 26.64 78.12
N ILE A 4 40.19 27.72 78.49
CA ILE A 4 39.57 29.00 78.83
C ILE A 4 39.46 29.82 77.56
N TYR A 5 38.25 30.31 77.27
CA TYR A 5 37.96 31.16 76.13
C TYR A 5 37.47 32.52 76.63
N ASN A 6 38.09 33.60 76.13
CA ASN A 6 37.76 34.96 76.51
C ASN A 6 36.95 35.62 75.40
N PHE A 7 35.82 36.23 75.78
CA PHE A 7 34.96 36.98 74.87
C PHE A 7 34.98 38.45 75.26
N ARG A 8 35.04 39.33 74.26
CA ARG A 8 34.97 40.78 74.46
C ARG A 8 33.60 41.26 74.05
N ASP A 9 32.83 41.74 75.02
CA ASP A 9 31.60 42.47 74.75
C ASP A 9 31.96 43.86 74.22
N LYS A 10 31.32 44.27 73.13
CA LYS A 10 31.56 45.58 72.51
C LYS A 10 30.53 46.64 72.93
N ASN A 11 29.40 46.23 73.49
CA ASN A 11 28.24 47.10 73.71
C ASN A 11 27.63 46.97 75.12
N ASP A 12 28.39 46.50 76.11
CA ASP A 12 27.92 46.31 77.50
C ASP A 12 26.63 45.49 77.64
N LEU A 13 26.33 44.63 76.65
CA LEU A 13 25.17 43.74 76.61
C LEU A 13 25.14 42.78 77.81
N LEU A 14 26.31 42.42 78.32
CA LEU A 14 26.47 41.54 79.47
C LEU A 14 26.36 42.28 80.81
N GLU A 15 26.26 43.61 80.87
CA GLU A 15 26.10 44.34 82.14
C GLU A 15 24.78 44.01 82.85
N HIS A 16 23.74 43.66 82.07
CA HIS A 16 22.39 43.39 82.57
C HIS A 16 22.21 41.95 83.08
N ILE A 17 23.22 41.08 82.89
CA ILE A 17 23.21 39.69 83.32
C ILE A 17 24.08 39.62 84.59
N ASP A 18 23.48 39.26 85.71
CA ASP A 18 24.09 39.41 87.04
C ASP A 18 25.48 38.73 87.19
N LYS A 19 26.39 39.36 87.97
CA LYS A 19 27.86 39.09 87.98
C LYS A 19 28.27 37.66 88.34
N GLY A 20 27.36 36.81 88.85
CA GLY A 20 27.63 35.41 89.21
C GLY A 20 27.07 34.35 88.24
N LYS A 21 26.23 34.72 87.26
CA LYS A 21 25.52 33.75 86.37
C LYS A 21 25.81 33.92 84.88
N LYS A 22 26.67 34.87 84.49
CA LYS A 22 27.01 35.16 83.07
C LYS A 22 27.49 33.93 82.29
N SER A 23 28.38 33.13 82.86
CA SER A 23 28.92 31.96 82.18
C SER A 23 27.90 30.83 82.00
N SER A 24 26.97 30.63 82.94
CA SER A 24 25.90 29.63 82.77
C SER A 24 24.90 30.10 81.73
N TYR A 25 24.52 31.38 81.75
CA TYR A 25 23.63 31.97 80.76
C TYR A 25 24.19 31.89 79.33
N ILE A 26 25.47 32.26 79.13
CA ILE A 26 26.11 32.18 77.81
C ILE A 26 26.20 30.73 77.33
N ARG A 27 26.48 29.79 78.24
CA ARG A 27 26.49 28.35 77.92
C ARG A 27 25.12 27.86 77.45
N GLU A 28 24.07 28.14 78.21
CA GLU A 28 22.70 27.76 77.87
C GLU A 28 22.24 28.41 76.55
N ALA A 29 22.60 29.67 76.30
CA ALA A 29 22.30 30.35 75.06
C ALA A 29 23.02 29.73 73.86
N LEU A 30 24.30 29.38 74.01
CA LEU A 30 25.07 28.69 72.96
C LEU A 30 24.55 27.28 72.70
N GLU A 31 24.25 26.51 73.74
CA GLU A 31 23.65 25.18 73.63
C GLU A 31 22.31 25.26 72.89
N THR A 32 21.44 26.20 73.28
CA THR A 32 20.15 26.43 72.62
C THR A 32 20.33 26.80 71.15
N LYS A 33 21.24 27.72 70.84
CA LYS A 33 21.49 28.13 69.44
C LYS A 33 22.04 26.98 68.60
N LEU A 34 22.97 26.21 69.15
CA LEU A 34 23.52 25.03 68.48
C LEU A 34 22.45 23.96 68.24
N GLU A 35 21.53 23.74 69.19
CA GLU A 35 20.40 22.84 68.98
C GLU A 35 19.45 23.32 67.89
N ILE A 36 19.11 24.61 67.88
CA ILE A 36 18.27 25.22 66.84
C ILE A 36 18.93 25.05 65.47
N ASP A 37 20.22 25.35 65.34
CA ASP A 37 20.96 25.26 64.08
C ASP A 37 21.10 23.80 63.62
N LYS A 38 21.33 22.85 64.54
CA LYS A 38 21.33 21.41 64.23
C LYS A 38 19.98 20.95 63.70
N LYS A 39 18.88 21.34 64.34
CA LYS A 39 17.51 21.00 63.89
C LYS A 39 17.20 21.60 62.53
N ALA A 40 17.58 22.86 62.30
CA ALA A 40 17.41 23.52 61.01
C ALA A 40 18.21 22.83 59.91
N TYR A 41 19.47 22.47 60.18
CA TYR A 41 20.32 21.74 59.23
C TYR A 41 19.76 20.36 58.89
N ALA A 42 19.32 19.59 59.91
CA ALA A 42 18.69 18.29 59.70
C ALA A 42 17.44 18.38 58.82
N SER A 43 16.59 19.38 59.06
CA SER A 43 15.38 19.64 58.26
C SER A 43 15.72 19.95 56.80
N GLN A 44 16.75 20.76 56.54
CA GLN A 44 17.21 21.04 55.18
C GLN A 44 17.75 19.79 54.49
N LEU A 45 18.45 18.93 55.23
CA LEU A 45 19.04 17.70 54.71
C LEU A 45 17.95 16.68 54.33
N GLU A 46 16.89 16.60 55.13
CA GLU A 46 15.70 15.80 54.84
C GLU A 46 14.99 16.25 53.57
N ILE A 47 14.74 17.57 53.42
CA ILE A 47 14.15 18.13 52.20
C ILE A 47 14.99 17.78 50.97
N LYS A 48 16.31 17.96 51.05
CA LYS A 48 17.23 17.62 49.95
C LYS A 48 17.19 16.13 49.62
N SER A 49 17.15 15.27 50.64
CA SER A 49 17.04 13.81 50.46
C SER A 49 15.74 13.44 49.73
N GLN A 50 14.62 14.03 50.12
CA GLN A 50 13.33 13.84 49.47
C GLN A 50 13.37 14.25 47.98
N ILE A 51 13.98 15.40 47.69
CA ILE A 51 14.14 15.90 46.31
C ILE A 51 14.98 14.92 45.48
N ILE A 52 16.12 14.45 46.01
CA ILE A 52 16.98 13.47 45.32
C ILE A 52 16.20 12.18 45.04
N LYS A 53 15.44 11.69 46.02
CA LYS A 53 14.62 10.48 45.86
C LYS A 53 13.58 10.65 44.75
N ASN A 54 12.89 11.79 44.71
CA ASN A 54 11.92 12.10 43.66
C ASN A 54 12.57 12.15 42.28
N TYR A 55 13.72 12.83 42.14
CA TYR A 55 14.42 12.88 40.86
C TYR A 55 14.92 11.51 40.40
N LYS A 56 15.40 10.68 41.33
CA LYS A 56 15.79 9.31 41.01
C LYS A 56 14.62 8.51 40.45
N GLN A 57 13.46 8.59 41.09
CA GLN A 57 12.27 7.89 40.61
C GLN A 57 11.83 8.37 39.22
N ASN A 58 11.88 9.69 38.97
CA ASN A 58 11.59 10.23 37.64
C ASN A 58 12.57 9.73 36.57
N ILE A 59 13.86 9.57 36.92
CA ILE A 59 14.87 9.01 36.00
C ILE A 59 14.51 7.55 35.68
N ASP A 60 14.23 6.74 36.70
CA ASP A 60 13.86 5.34 36.52
C ASP A 60 12.60 5.20 35.61
N ASP A 61 11.60 6.07 35.79
CA ASP A 61 10.41 6.11 34.94
C ASP A 61 10.74 6.49 33.48
N ILE A 62 11.58 7.51 33.28
CA ILE A 62 12.02 7.95 31.94
C ILE A 62 12.80 6.82 31.23
N GLU A 63 13.69 6.12 31.93
CA GLU A 63 14.40 4.96 31.38
C GLU A 63 13.44 3.86 30.94
N GLY A 64 12.39 3.60 31.73
CA GLY A 64 11.31 2.69 31.36
C GLY A 64 10.60 3.10 30.07
N TYR A 65 10.24 4.38 29.93
CA TYR A 65 9.65 4.91 28.70
C TYR A 65 10.57 4.78 27.49
N ILE A 66 11.87 5.06 27.64
CA ILE A 66 12.85 4.90 26.57
C ILE A 66 12.89 3.44 26.08
N HIS A 67 12.91 2.47 27.00
CA HIS A 67 12.87 1.05 26.64
C HIS A 67 11.60 0.65 25.89
N MET A 68 10.44 1.18 26.29
CA MET A 68 9.19 0.95 25.56
C MET A 68 9.24 1.50 24.14
N LEU A 69 9.73 2.74 23.96
CA LEU A 69 9.85 3.37 22.63
C LEU A 69 10.78 2.59 21.70
N TYR A 70 11.90 2.06 22.21
CA TYR A 70 12.77 1.19 21.42
C TYR A 70 12.07 -0.09 20.94
N ASN A 71 11.23 -0.71 21.79
CA ASN A 71 10.47 -1.89 21.40
C ASN A 71 9.41 -1.56 20.33
N GLU A 72 8.74 -0.42 20.46
CA GLU A 72 7.78 0.04 19.44
C GLU A 72 8.47 0.33 18.10
N GLN A 73 9.63 0.97 18.12
CA GLN A 73 10.43 1.20 16.91
C GLN A 73 10.79 -0.12 16.22
N ASN A 74 11.30 -1.10 16.95
CA ASN A 74 11.64 -2.42 16.40
C ASN A 74 10.41 -3.13 15.81
N ASN A 75 9.24 -3.01 16.44
CA ASN A 75 8.00 -3.57 15.92
C ASN A 75 7.57 -2.88 14.62
N MET A 76 7.71 -1.56 14.54
CA MET A 76 7.40 -0.79 13.33
C MET A 76 8.33 -1.13 12.17
N GLU A 77 9.62 -1.34 12.42
CA GLU A 77 10.59 -1.79 11.42
C GLU A 77 10.19 -3.17 10.85
N ARG A 78 9.87 -4.14 11.71
CA ARG A 78 9.38 -5.47 11.28
C ARG A 78 8.07 -5.39 10.51
N LEU A 79 7.15 -4.51 10.90
CA LEU A 79 5.90 -4.31 10.19
C LEU A 79 6.16 -3.75 8.79
N SER A 80 7.06 -2.77 8.67
CA SER A 80 7.48 -2.18 7.40
C SER A 80 8.05 -3.24 6.45
N GLU A 81 9.00 -4.07 6.93
CA GLU A 81 9.58 -5.16 6.13
C GLU A 81 8.51 -6.13 5.60
N ASN A 82 7.55 -6.51 6.45
CA ASN A 82 6.45 -7.38 6.06
C ASN A 82 5.55 -6.74 4.99
N LEU A 83 5.26 -5.44 5.12
CA LEU A 83 4.46 -4.70 4.13
C LEU A 83 5.21 -4.59 2.79
N TYR A 84 6.51 -4.31 2.80
CA TYR A 84 7.34 -4.30 1.61
C TYR A 84 7.35 -5.65 0.89
N ARG A 85 7.45 -6.76 1.63
CA ARG A 85 7.36 -8.11 1.04
C ARG A 85 6.01 -8.35 0.38
N LYS A 86 4.90 -8.05 1.07
CA LYS A 86 3.54 -8.21 0.52
C LYS A 86 3.33 -7.34 -0.73
N LEU A 87 3.85 -6.12 -0.73
CA LEU A 87 3.78 -5.23 -1.89
C LEU A 87 4.47 -5.85 -3.11
N ASN A 88 5.68 -6.39 -2.92
CA ASN A 88 6.43 -7.04 -4.00
C ASN A 88 5.73 -8.30 -4.53
N GLU A 89 5.05 -9.07 -3.67
CA GLU A 89 4.22 -10.20 -4.10
C GLU A 89 3.05 -9.73 -4.97
N ASN A 90 2.30 -8.72 -4.53
CA ASN A 90 1.19 -8.14 -5.29
C ASN A 90 1.64 -7.57 -6.64
N ILE A 91 2.81 -6.92 -6.72
CA ILE A 91 3.36 -6.41 -7.97
C ILE A 91 3.64 -7.55 -8.96
N LYS A 92 4.20 -8.67 -8.49
CA LYS A 92 4.44 -9.85 -9.34
C LYS A 92 3.14 -10.45 -9.86
N GLU A 93 2.14 -10.60 -8.99
CA GLU A 93 0.81 -11.10 -9.38
C GLU A 93 0.16 -10.19 -10.42
N TYR A 94 0.22 -8.87 -10.22
CA TYR A 94 -0.28 -7.90 -11.18
C TYR A 94 0.37 -8.05 -12.55
N HIS A 95 1.71 -8.17 -12.60
CA HIS A 95 2.41 -8.37 -13.87
C HIS A 95 2.01 -9.68 -14.57
N MET A 96 1.82 -10.76 -13.82
CA MET A 96 1.38 -12.04 -14.37
C MET A 96 -0.03 -11.93 -14.97
N ILE A 97 -0.96 -11.31 -14.24
CA ILE A 97 -2.34 -11.09 -14.71
C ILE A 97 -2.33 -10.22 -15.97
N LYS A 98 -1.55 -9.14 -15.98
CA LYS A 98 -1.43 -8.24 -17.14
C LYS A 98 -0.94 -9.00 -18.38
N GLN A 99 0.09 -9.84 -18.24
CA GLN A 99 0.59 -10.66 -19.35
C GLN A 99 -0.45 -11.66 -19.87
N LEU A 100 -1.26 -12.25 -18.99
CA LEU A 100 -2.33 -13.16 -19.39
C LEU A 100 -3.44 -12.44 -20.16
N LEU A 101 -3.81 -11.23 -19.73
CA LEU A 101 -4.78 -10.40 -20.44
C LEU A 101 -4.27 -9.96 -21.81
N GLU A 102 -3.02 -9.51 -21.91
CA GLU A 102 -2.41 -9.15 -23.19
C GLU A 102 -2.36 -10.35 -24.15
N LYS A 103 -1.97 -11.54 -23.66
CA LYS A 103 -2.01 -12.77 -24.45
C LYS A 103 -3.42 -13.11 -24.92
N LYS A 104 -4.42 -13.00 -24.04
CA LYS A 104 -5.82 -13.27 -24.38
C LYS A 104 -6.32 -12.31 -25.46
N ASN A 105 -6.10 -11.01 -25.30
CA ASN A 105 -6.50 -10.00 -26.27
C ASN A 105 -5.84 -10.25 -27.64
N ASN A 106 -4.53 -10.56 -27.65
CA ASN A 106 -3.84 -10.88 -28.90
C ASN A 106 -4.39 -12.13 -29.59
N ILE A 107 -4.85 -13.14 -28.83
CA ILE A 107 -5.48 -14.34 -29.38
C ILE A 107 -6.87 -14.01 -29.94
N GLU A 108 -7.66 -13.20 -29.23
CA GLU A 108 -8.97 -12.72 -29.70
C GLU A 108 -8.82 -11.88 -30.97
N ASP A 109 -7.88 -10.93 -31.02
CA ASP A 109 -7.60 -10.11 -32.22
C ASP A 109 -7.16 -10.97 -33.41
N GLN A 110 -6.31 -11.98 -33.18
CA GLN A 110 -5.90 -12.92 -34.22
C GLN A 110 -7.05 -13.82 -34.69
N GLN A 111 -7.94 -14.22 -33.78
CA GLN A 111 -9.11 -15.01 -34.12
C GLN A 111 -10.08 -14.18 -34.96
N ASP A 112 -10.41 -12.96 -34.53
CA ASP A 112 -11.31 -12.05 -35.26
C ASP A 112 -10.76 -11.74 -36.66
N LYS A 113 -9.44 -11.51 -36.79
CA LYS A 113 -8.80 -11.32 -38.09
C LYS A 113 -8.91 -12.55 -39.00
N ARG A 114 -8.66 -13.75 -38.47
CA ARG A 114 -8.78 -15.00 -39.24
C ARG A 114 -10.23 -15.30 -39.63
N GLU A 115 -11.18 -15.06 -38.73
CA GLU A 115 -12.61 -15.18 -39.02
C GLU A 115 -12.97 -14.22 -40.16
N PHE A 116 -12.57 -12.95 -40.09
CA PHE A 116 -12.80 -11.96 -41.16
C PHE A 116 -12.22 -12.38 -42.52
N GLU A 117 -10.92 -12.74 -42.57
CA GLU A 117 -10.25 -13.21 -43.81
C GLU A 117 -10.94 -14.45 -44.40
N THR A 118 -11.46 -15.33 -43.54
CA THR A 118 -12.17 -16.53 -43.99
C THR A 118 -13.54 -16.19 -44.57
N LEU A 119 -14.29 -15.29 -43.95
CA LEU A 119 -15.58 -14.82 -44.48
C LEU A 119 -15.38 -14.14 -45.84
N GLU A 120 -14.38 -13.27 -45.97
CA GLU A 120 -14.04 -12.58 -47.22
C GLU A 120 -13.69 -13.57 -48.35
N LYS A 121 -12.84 -14.57 -48.07
CA LYS A 121 -12.48 -15.63 -49.04
C LYS A 121 -13.68 -16.49 -49.42
N THR A 122 -14.53 -16.82 -48.45
CA THR A 122 -15.74 -17.63 -48.70
C THR A 122 -16.67 -16.88 -49.64
N VAL A 123 -16.97 -15.61 -49.35
CA VAL A 123 -17.84 -14.76 -50.19
C VAL A 123 -17.23 -14.56 -51.58
N THR A 124 -15.92 -14.32 -51.69
CA THR A 124 -15.22 -14.22 -52.98
C THR A 124 -15.33 -15.52 -53.80
N THR A 125 -15.22 -16.67 -53.14
CA THR A 125 -15.32 -17.98 -53.81
C THR A 125 -16.75 -18.26 -54.28
N LEU A 126 -17.74 -17.92 -53.46
CA LEU A 126 -19.16 -18.01 -53.83
C LEU A 126 -19.45 -17.16 -55.08
N LEU A 127 -18.99 -15.91 -55.08
CA LEU A 127 -19.19 -15.00 -56.22
C LEU A 127 -18.58 -15.57 -57.50
N ARG A 128 -17.33 -16.02 -57.45
CA ARG A 128 -16.63 -16.60 -58.61
C ARG A 128 -17.29 -17.88 -59.13
N SER A 129 -17.75 -18.75 -58.24
CA SER A 129 -18.42 -20.00 -58.64
C SER A 129 -19.75 -19.79 -59.36
N ARG A 130 -20.35 -18.61 -59.24
CA ARG A 130 -21.51 -18.24 -60.06
C ARG A 130 -21.12 -18.01 -61.52
N HIS A 131 -19.94 -17.42 -61.73
CA HIS A 131 -19.46 -17.04 -63.05
C HIS A 131 -18.59 -18.13 -63.71
N ASP A 132 -18.18 -19.14 -62.94
CA ASP A 132 -17.35 -20.26 -63.38
C ASP A 132 -17.82 -21.58 -62.74
N GLU A 133 -18.43 -22.45 -63.56
CA GLU A 133 -19.01 -23.73 -63.14
C GLU A 133 -17.96 -24.76 -62.67
N ASP A 134 -16.68 -24.55 -62.98
CA ASP A 134 -15.60 -25.46 -62.55
C ASP A 134 -15.21 -25.25 -61.07
N ILE A 135 -15.63 -24.14 -60.45
CA ILE A 135 -15.31 -23.81 -59.06
C ILE A 135 -16.31 -24.50 -58.11
N LYS A 136 -15.87 -25.57 -57.47
CA LYS A 136 -16.64 -26.22 -56.39
C LYS A 136 -16.46 -25.49 -55.06
N ILE A 137 -17.56 -25.11 -54.44
CA ILE A 137 -17.58 -24.49 -53.11
C ILE A 137 -17.60 -25.59 -52.03
N ASP A 138 -16.61 -25.58 -51.12
CA ASP A 138 -16.63 -26.39 -49.90
C ASP A 138 -16.76 -25.50 -48.65
N LEU A 139 -17.99 -25.23 -48.25
CA LEU A 139 -18.29 -24.45 -47.04
C LEU A 139 -17.86 -25.18 -45.74
N GLY A 140 -17.68 -26.50 -45.78
CA GLY A 140 -17.13 -27.29 -44.68
C GLY A 140 -15.65 -26.97 -44.46
N PHE A 141 -14.89 -26.93 -45.55
CA PHE A 141 -13.49 -26.51 -45.55
C PHE A 141 -13.31 -25.09 -45.01
N PHE A 142 -14.07 -24.11 -45.51
CA PHE A 142 -13.95 -22.71 -45.05
C PHE A 142 -14.33 -22.55 -43.58
N LYS A 143 -15.41 -23.19 -43.12
CA LYS A 143 -15.78 -23.20 -41.70
C LYS A 143 -14.63 -23.70 -40.82
N HIS A 144 -13.98 -24.80 -41.22
CA HIS A 144 -12.86 -25.38 -40.49
C HIS A 144 -11.60 -24.50 -40.57
N TYR A 145 -11.30 -23.92 -41.73
CA TYR A 145 -10.16 -23.03 -41.94
C TYR A 145 -10.23 -21.77 -41.07
N GLY A 146 -11.41 -21.16 -40.94
CA GLY A 146 -11.63 -20.01 -40.07
C GLY A 146 -11.89 -20.35 -38.61
N ASN A 147 -11.84 -21.63 -38.24
CA ASN A 147 -12.04 -22.12 -36.86
C ASN A 147 -13.37 -21.69 -36.23
N PHE A 148 -14.46 -21.64 -37.01
CA PHE A 148 -15.77 -21.25 -36.52
C PHE A 148 -16.37 -22.31 -35.58
N LYS A 149 -16.81 -21.86 -34.41
CA LYS A 149 -17.29 -22.72 -33.29
C LYS A 149 -18.41 -23.67 -33.68
N SER A 150 -19.31 -23.23 -34.55
CA SER A 150 -20.42 -24.05 -35.01
C SER A 150 -20.80 -23.70 -36.44
N LYS A 151 -21.51 -24.61 -37.08
CA LYS A 151 -22.05 -24.39 -38.42
C LYS A 151 -23.04 -23.22 -38.43
N LEU A 152 -23.92 -23.15 -37.43
CA LEU A 152 -24.89 -22.08 -37.28
C LEU A 152 -24.21 -20.71 -37.12
N TYR A 153 -23.16 -20.65 -36.30
CA TYR A 153 -22.38 -19.42 -36.10
C TYR A 153 -21.72 -18.96 -37.41
N PHE A 154 -21.05 -19.87 -38.13
CA PHE A 154 -20.45 -19.56 -39.44
C PHE A 154 -21.48 -19.02 -40.44
N LYS A 155 -22.66 -19.65 -40.53
CA LYS A 155 -23.76 -19.22 -41.40
C LYS A 155 -24.24 -17.81 -41.08
N GLN A 156 -24.46 -17.52 -39.80
CA GLN A 156 -24.86 -16.18 -39.34
C GLN A 156 -23.79 -15.13 -39.61
N SER A 157 -22.51 -15.47 -39.40
CA SER A 157 -21.39 -14.58 -39.67
C SER A 157 -21.25 -14.27 -41.17
N LEU A 158 -21.43 -15.25 -42.06
CA LEU A 158 -21.43 -15.03 -43.51
C LEU A 158 -22.58 -14.11 -43.97
N LEU A 159 -23.80 -14.37 -43.50
CA LEU A 159 -24.96 -13.53 -43.85
C LEU A 159 -24.75 -12.09 -43.36
N SER A 160 -24.29 -11.93 -42.11
CA SER A 160 -24.00 -10.61 -41.54
C SER A 160 -22.87 -9.90 -42.29
N PHE A 161 -21.85 -10.64 -42.73
CA PHE A 161 -20.76 -10.11 -43.53
C PHE A 161 -21.26 -9.58 -44.88
N ILE A 162 -22.09 -10.37 -45.59
CA ILE A 162 -22.71 -9.95 -46.85
C ILE A 162 -23.55 -8.69 -46.64
N ASP A 163 -24.44 -8.68 -45.64
CA ASP A 163 -25.31 -7.53 -45.37
C ASP A 163 -24.52 -6.27 -45.02
N ARG A 164 -23.37 -6.41 -44.37
CA ARG A 164 -22.55 -5.28 -43.91
C ARG A 164 -21.59 -4.76 -44.98
N TYR A 165 -20.94 -5.65 -45.73
CA TYR A 165 -19.79 -5.31 -46.57
C TYR A 165 -20.01 -5.49 -48.08
N ILE A 166 -21.09 -6.16 -48.50
CA ILE A 166 -21.40 -6.37 -49.92
C ILE A 166 -22.62 -5.53 -50.30
N LYS A 167 -22.46 -4.61 -51.25
CA LYS A 167 -23.52 -3.71 -51.72
C LYS A 167 -23.68 -3.79 -53.24
N GLU A 168 -24.92 -3.66 -53.69
CA GLU A 168 -25.25 -3.63 -55.11
C GLU A 168 -24.62 -2.40 -55.77
N GLY A 169 -24.04 -2.62 -56.95
CA GLY A 169 -23.37 -1.57 -57.73
C GLY A 169 -21.95 -1.22 -57.24
N GLU A 170 -21.46 -1.88 -56.19
CA GLU A 170 -20.08 -1.73 -55.73
C GLU A 170 -19.18 -2.82 -56.31
N MET A 171 -17.87 -2.55 -56.32
CA MET A 171 -16.86 -3.56 -56.66
C MET A 171 -16.44 -4.34 -55.42
N PHE A 172 -16.44 -5.67 -55.52
CA PHE A 172 -15.91 -6.56 -54.50
C PHE A 172 -15.06 -7.65 -55.17
N ALA A 173 -13.87 -7.93 -54.61
CA ALA A 173 -12.91 -8.90 -55.15
C ALA A 173 -12.55 -8.73 -56.65
N GLY A 174 -12.71 -7.51 -57.20
CA GLY A 174 -12.45 -7.19 -58.61
C GLY A 174 -13.66 -7.34 -59.53
N GLU A 175 -14.83 -7.69 -59.01
CA GLU A 175 -16.08 -7.92 -59.76
C GLU A 175 -17.16 -6.91 -59.35
N TYR A 176 -18.02 -6.53 -60.30
CA TYR A 176 -19.17 -5.65 -60.04
C TYR A 176 -20.33 -6.47 -59.49
N ILE A 177 -20.84 -6.08 -58.32
CA ILE A 177 -21.87 -6.84 -57.62
C ILE A 177 -23.26 -6.46 -58.10
N SER A 178 -24.00 -7.42 -58.64
CA SER A 178 -25.44 -7.28 -58.93
C SER A 178 -26.31 -7.69 -57.74
N SER A 179 -27.57 -7.27 -57.74
CA SER A 179 -28.58 -7.72 -56.77
C SER A 179 -28.78 -9.24 -56.81
N ASP A 180 -28.69 -9.84 -58.00
CA ASP A 180 -28.79 -11.28 -58.14
C ASP A 180 -27.62 -11.99 -57.45
N ASP A 181 -26.40 -11.45 -57.48
CA ASP A 181 -25.21 -12.06 -56.85
C ASP A 181 -25.36 -12.14 -55.34
N ILE A 182 -25.90 -11.08 -54.75
CA ILE A 182 -26.22 -11.03 -53.32
C ILE A 182 -27.26 -12.10 -52.97
N ASN A 183 -28.29 -12.26 -53.80
CA ASN A 183 -29.34 -13.27 -53.58
C ASN A 183 -28.79 -14.69 -53.69
N TYR A 184 -28.03 -14.98 -54.75
CA TYR A 184 -27.38 -16.28 -54.98
C TYR A 184 -26.52 -16.70 -53.77
N MET A 185 -25.64 -15.81 -53.31
CA MET A 185 -24.78 -16.11 -52.16
C MET A 185 -25.61 -16.40 -50.90
N LYS A 186 -26.65 -15.61 -50.63
CA LYS A 186 -27.53 -15.81 -49.48
C LYS A 186 -28.31 -17.12 -49.56
N GLU A 187 -28.75 -17.54 -50.74
CA GLU A 187 -29.45 -18.81 -50.95
C GLU A 187 -28.52 -20.00 -50.68
N ILE A 188 -27.32 -20.03 -51.26
CA ILE A 188 -26.34 -21.09 -51.00
C ILE A 188 -26.00 -21.20 -49.51
N ILE A 189 -25.80 -20.06 -48.83
CA ILE A 189 -25.53 -20.04 -47.39
C ILE A 189 -26.73 -20.55 -46.59
N LYS A 190 -27.97 -20.26 -47.02
CA LYS A 190 -29.19 -20.76 -46.38
C LYS A 190 -29.39 -22.26 -46.56
N GLU A 191 -28.98 -22.82 -47.68
CA GLU A 191 -29.08 -24.26 -47.98
C GLU A 191 -27.98 -25.11 -47.35
N TYR A 192 -26.94 -24.48 -46.80
CA TYR A 192 -25.88 -25.17 -46.08
C TYR A 192 -26.40 -25.77 -44.75
N ASP A 193 -26.58 -27.10 -44.72
CA ASP A 193 -27.04 -27.99 -43.61
C ASP A 193 -26.02 -28.98 -43.04
#